data_AF-A0A424MHB0-F1
#
_entry.id   AF-A0A424MHB0-F1
#
_cell.length_a   1.000
_cell.length_b   1.000
_cell.length_c   1.000
_cell.angle_alpha   90.00
_cell.angle_beta   90.00
_cell.angle_gamma   90.00
#
_symmetry.space_group_name_H-M   'P 1'
#
loop_
_entity.id
_entity.type
_entity.pdbx_description
1 polymer ?
#
loop_
_entity_poly.entity_id
_entity_poly.type
_entity_poly.pdbx_seq_one_letter_code
_entity_poly.pdbx_strand_id
1 'polypeptide(L)'
;MKAAHIITLVLWAFGIVNIFEPFTGWLYYLGLGIFYILLIAHLLECLIYRGKILKSHDSPFVAFSMTLLFGVIYLGSIKDS
;
A
#
# COMPACT_ATOMS: atom_id res chain seq x y z
N MET A 1 8.54 13.18 1.46
CA MET A 1 8.55 12.52 0.13
C MET A 1 9.25 11.16 0.17
N LYS A 2 10.58 11.06 0.30
CA LYS A 2 11.27 9.74 0.25
C LYS A 2 11.08 8.85 1.48
N ALA A 3 11.10 9.43 2.69
CA ALA A 3 10.99 8.65 3.93
C ALA A 3 9.67 7.86 4.04
N ALA A 4 8.54 8.48 3.66
CA ALA A 4 7.24 7.82 3.71
C ALA A 4 7.17 6.58 2.80
N HIS A 5 7.68 6.67 1.57
CA HIS A 5 7.75 5.51 0.67
C HIS A 5 8.60 4.37 1.25
N ILE A 6 9.76 4.71 1.83
CA ILE A 6 10.64 3.71 2.45
C ILE A 6 9.93 3.05 3.64
N ILE A 7 9.26 3.82 4.49
CA ILE A 7 8.51 3.30 5.64
C ILE A 7 7.41 2.36 5.16
N THR A 8 6.61 2.75 4.17
CA THR A 8 5.53 1.90 3.65
C THR A 8 6.06 0.60 3.07
N LEU A 9 7.19 0.64 2.33
CA LEU A 9 7.83 -0.56 1.80
C LEU A 9 8.39 -1.47 2.91
N VAL A 10 8.97 -0.90 3.96
CA VAL A 10 9.44 -1.67 5.12
C VAL A 10 8.27 -2.35 5.83
N LEU A 11 7.14 -1.66 6.00
CA LEU A 11 5.93 -2.24 6.60
C LEU A 11 5.35 -3.37 5.73
N TRP A 12 5.30 -3.19 4.40
CA TRP A 12 4.94 -4.26 3.47
C TRP A 12 5.88 -5.45 3.61
N ALA A 13 7.20 -5.22 3.57
CA ALA A 13 8.19 -6.28 3.69
C ALA A 13 8.07 -7.04 5.01
N PHE A 14 7.89 -6.32 6.12
CA PHE A 14 7.69 -6.92 7.44
C PHE A 14 6.45 -7.83 7.48
N GLY A 15 5.32 -7.34 6.96
CA GLY A 15 4.07 -8.12 6.89
C GLY A 15 4.18 -9.33 5.96
N ILE A 16 4.81 -9.15 4.79
CA ILE A 16 5.00 -10.21 3.78
C ILE A 16 5.92 -11.31 4.32
N VAL A 17 7.06 -10.94 4.92
CA VAL A 17 7.96 -11.92 5.53
C VAL A 17 7.22 -12.72 6.59
N ASN A 18 6.40 -12.09 7.44
CA ASN A 18 5.60 -12.81 8.44
C ASN A 18 4.53 -13.76 7.85
N ILE A 19 4.14 -13.61 6.58
CA ILE A 19 3.23 -14.56 5.90
C ILE A 19 3.99 -15.78 5.39
N PHE A 20 5.17 -15.58 4.80
CA PHE A 20 5.97 -16.66 4.22
C PHE A 20 6.84 -17.39 5.26
N GLU A 21 7.32 -16.65 6.25
CA GLU A 21 8.13 -17.11 7.36
C GLU A 21 7.58 -16.49 8.66
N PRO A 22 6.54 -17.11 9.25
CA PRO A 22 5.87 -16.57 10.42
C PRO A 22 6.81 -16.34 11.59
N PHE A 23 6.80 -15.11 12.12
CA PHE A 23 7.48 -14.80 13.37
C PHE A 23 6.83 -15.54 14.54
N THR A 24 7.50 -15.58 15.68
CA THR A 24 7.00 -16.24 16.89
C THR A 24 6.43 -15.25 17.90
N GLY A 25 5.41 -15.68 18.65
CA GLY A 25 4.85 -14.90 19.77
C GLY A 25 4.11 -13.65 19.33
N TRP A 26 4.24 -12.55 20.08
CA TRP A 26 3.50 -11.31 19.82
C TRP A 26 3.83 -10.66 18.46
N LEU A 27 5.05 -10.86 17.95
CA LEU A 27 5.49 -10.35 16.65
C LEU A 27 4.71 -10.94 15.48
N TYR A 28 4.21 -12.18 15.62
CA TYR A 28 3.33 -12.80 14.62
C TYR A 28 2.05 -11.99 14.41
N TYR A 29 1.37 -11.68 15.52
CA TYR A 29 0.12 -10.92 15.49
C TYR A 29 0.36 -9.48 15.03
N LEU A 30 1.49 -8.88 15.42
CA LEU A 30 1.87 -7.56 14.93
C LEU A 30 2.10 -7.57 13.41
N GLY A 31 2.86 -8.54 12.88
CA GLY A 31 3.13 -8.66 11.44
C GLY A 31 1.86 -8.86 10.63
N LEU A 32 0.96 -9.75 11.09
CA LEU A 32 -0.35 -9.94 10.46
C LEU A 32 -1.21 -8.67 10.54
N GLY A 33 -1.23 -8.01 11.71
CA GLY A 33 -1.97 -6.77 11.91
C GLY A 33 -1.50 -5.68 10.95
N ILE A 34 -0.19 -5.45 10.86
CA ILE A 34 0.41 -4.49 9.92
C ILE A 34 0.03 -4.84 8.48
N PHE A 35 0.20 -6.09 8.07
CA PHE A 35 -0.09 -6.52 6.71
C PHE A 35 -1.56 -6.29 6.33
N TYR A 36 -2.50 -6.79 7.14
CA TYR A 36 -3.92 -6.70 6.80
C TYR A 36 -4.47 -5.28 6.92
N ILE A 37 -4.02 -4.49 7.90
CA ILE A 37 -4.40 -3.07 8.00
C ILE A 37 -3.93 -2.32 6.76
N LEU A 38 -2.67 -2.52 6.36
CA LEU A 38 -2.09 -1.85 5.19
C LEU A 38 -2.79 -2.27 3.89
N LEU A 39 -3.00 -3.58 3.71
CA LEU A 39 -3.70 -4.13 2.55
C LEU A 39 -5.13 -3.60 2.45
N ILE A 40 -5.91 -3.65 3.53
CA ILE A 40 -7.30 -3.20 3.53
C ILE A 40 -7.36 -1.69 3.28
N ALA A 41 -6.51 -0.89 3.93
CA ALA A 41 -6.47 0.55 3.72
C ALA A 41 -6.21 0.89 2.25
N HIS A 42 -5.18 0.30 1.64
CA HIS A 42 -4.84 0.59 0.25
C HIS A 42 -5.86 0.03 -0.75
N LEU A 43 -6.51 -1.11 -0.45
CA LEU A 43 -7.63 -1.61 -1.25
C LEU A 43 -8.83 -0.65 -1.21
N LEU A 44 -9.17 -0.14 -0.02
CA LEU A 44 -10.22 0.86 0.13
C LEU A 44 -9.87 2.14 -0.64
N GLU A 45 -8.62 2.59 -0.60
CA GLU A 45 -8.16 3.73 -1.39
C GLU A 45 -8.28 3.48 -2.89
N CYS A 46 -7.92 2.29 -3.37
CA CYS A 46 -8.14 1.91 -4.77
C CYS A 46 -9.62 2.00 -5.17
N LEU A 47 -10.54 1.56 -4.31
CA LEU A 47 -11.97 1.59 -4.57
C LEU A 47 -12.56 3.01 -4.53
N ILE A 48 -12.23 3.78 -3.48
CA ILE A 48 -12.74 5.13 -3.24
C ILE A 48 -12.21 6.10 -4.32
N TYR A 49 -10.90 6.02 -4.62
CA TYR A 49 -10.24 6.93 -5.56
C TYR A 49 -10.14 6.36 -6.98
N ARG A 50 -10.84 5.27 -7.29
CA ARG A 50 -10.88 4.64 -8.63
C ARG A 50 -11.05 5.66 -9.76
N GLY A 51 -11.97 6.60 -9.60
CA GLY A 51 -12.21 7.64 -10.61
C GLY A 51 -11.01 8.55 -10.86
N LYS A 52 -10.24 8.87 -9.82
CA LYS A 52 -9.00 9.66 -9.92
C LYS A 52 -7.86 8.83 -10.52
N ILE A 53 -7.71 7.58 -10.08
CA ILE A 53 -6.69 6.64 -10.57
C ILE A 53 -6.85 6.40 -12.08
N LEU A 54 -8.08 6.17 -12.55
CA LEU A 54 -8.38 5.93 -13.97
C LEU A 54 -8.19 7.15 -14.87
N LYS A 55 -8.16 8.36 -14.29
CA LYS A 55 -7.87 9.62 -15.00
C LYS A 55 -6.39 10.02 -14.95
N SER A 56 -5.56 9.24 -14.24
CA SER A 56 -4.13 9.48 -14.21
C SER A 56 -3.50 9.20 -15.59
N HIS A 57 -2.32 9.77 -15.82
CA HIS A 57 -1.57 9.54 -17.05
C HIS A 57 -1.00 8.11 -17.15
N ASP A 58 -0.88 7.43 -16.00
CA ASP A 58 -0.38 6.06 -15.95
C ASP A 58 -1.43 5.07 -16.46
N SER A 59 -0.97 3.91 -16.94
CA SER A 59 -1.91 2.84 -17.28
C SER A 59 -2.71 2.43 -16.04
N PRO A 60 -4.00 2.05 -16.17
CA PRO A 60 -4.82 1.67 -15.03
C PRO A 60 -4.15 0.66 -14.11
N PHE A 61 -3.52 -0.37 -14.68
CA PHE A 61 -2.82 -1.39 -13.92
C PHE A 61 -1.67 -0.83 -13.07
N VAL A 62 -0.85 0.06 -13.65
CA VAL A 62 0.26 0.70 -12.93
C VAL A 62 -0.28 1.64 -11.85
N ALA A 63 -1.28 2.46 -12.17
CA ALA A 63 -1.85 3.42 -11.22
C ALA A 63 -2.50 2.72 -10.02
N PHE A 64 -3.22 1.61 -10.24
CA PHE A 64 -3.75 0.78 -9.15
C PHE A 64 -2.63 0.11 -8.36
N SER A 65 -1.59 -0.40 -9.01
CA SER A 65 -0.46 -1.04 -8.31
C SER A 65 0.29 -0.05 -7.43
N MET A 66 0.52 1.18 -7.93
CA MET A 66 1.17 2.24 -7.18
C MET A 66 0.30 2.73 -6.01
N THR A 67 -1.02 2.79 -6.19
CA THR A 67 -1.97 3.03 -5.09
C THR A 67 -1.95 1.86 -4.09
N LEU A 68 -1.85 0.62 -4.53
CA LEU A 68 -1.79 -0.54 -3.62
C LEU A 68 -0.49 -0.57 -2.82
N LEU A 69 0.62 -0.09 -3.37
CA LEU A 69 1.91 -0.08 -2.69
C LEU A 69 2.08 1.14 -1.77
N PHE A 70 1.67 2.31 -2.21
CA PHE A 70 1.97 3.59 -1.56
C PHE A 70 0.75 4.38 -1.11
N GLY A 71 -0.45 3.94 -1.49
CA GLY A 71 -1.71 4.51 -1.06
C GLY A 71 -1.86 5.99 -1.38
N VAL A 72 -2.34 6.75 -0.38
CA VAL A 72 -2.45 8.21 -0.41
C VAL A 72 -1.17 8.93 -0.82
N ILE A 73 0.01 8.34 -0.61
CA ILE A 73 1.29 8.96 -0.99
C ILE A 73 1.39 9.05 -2.52
N TYR A 74 0.98 8.00 -3.24
CA TYR A 74 0.90 8.04 -4.71
C TYR A 74 -0.26 8.91 -5.18
N LEU A 75 -1.45 8.79 -4.56
CA LEU A 75 -2.62 9.60 -4.94
C LEU A 75 -2.38 11.11 -4.83
N GLY A 76 -1.62 11.56 -3.83
CA GLY A 76 -1.21 12.95 -3.68
C GLY A 76 -0.19 13.43 -4.71
N SER A 77 0.48 12.50 -5.40
CA SER A 77 1.40 12.80 -6.50
C SER A 77 0.72 12.86 -7.88
N ILE A 78 -0.47 12.26 -8.01
CA ILE A 78 -1.29 12.37 -9.22
C ILE A 78 -1.70 13.84 -9.37
N LYS A 79 -1.15 14.51 -10.38
CA LYS A 79 -1.60 15.84 -10.79
C LYS A 79 -3.04 15.74 -11.26
N ASP A 80 -3.93 16.57 -10.71
CA ASP A 80 -5.27 16.68 -11.23
C ASP A 80 -5.17 17.28 -12.65
N SER A 81 -5.56 16.49 -13.65
CA SER A 81 -5.56 16.85 -15.07
C SER A 81 -6.68 17.83 -15.41
#